data_AF-A0A0C2VG26-F1
#
_entry.id   AF-A0A0C2VG26-F1
#
_cell.length_a   1.000
_cell.length_b   1.000
_cell.length_c   1.000
_cell.angle_alpha   90.00
_cell.angle_beta   90.00
_cell.angle_gamma   90.00
#
_symmetry.space_group_name_H-M   'P 1'
#
loop_
_entity.id
_entity.type
_entity.pdbx_description
1 polymer ?
#
loop_
_entity_poly.entity_id
_entity_poly.type
_entity_poly.pdbx_seq_one_letter_code
_entity_poly.pdbx_strand_id
1 'polypeptide(L)'
;MLYSHAKVEIFETINGALDDAYIDDSQNALGIKASLGFVYRVDNMKFKIIANWYRYDFGNLHAQSHALNQALEEASLQEGIYSIGLGFVYKF
;
A
#
# COMPACT_ATOMS: atom_id res chain seq x y z
N MET A 1 -0.97 8.87 11.76
CA MET A 1 -0.81 7.41 11.61
C MET A 1 -1.73 6.99 10.47
N LEU A 2 -1.21 6.33 9.44
CA LEU A 2 -1.99 5.78 8.34
C LEU A 2 -1.94 4.26 8.45
N TYR A 3 -3.05 3.61 8.16
CA TYR A 3 -3.23 2.16 8.28
C TYR A 3 -3.46 1.61 6.87
N SER A 4 -2.65 0.64 6.47
CA SER A 4 -2.80 -0.08 5.19
C SER A 4 -2.84 -1.58 5.48
N HIS A 5 -3.59 -2.33 4.68
CA HIS A 5 -3.82 -3.76 4.81
C HIS A 5 -3.52 -4.42 3.47
N ALA A 6 -2.64 -5.40 3.47
CA ALA A 6 -2.24 -6.12 2.27
C ALA A 6 -2.50 -7.62 2.43
N LYS A 7 -2.95 -8.24 1.33
CA LYS A 7 -3.06 -9.69 1.17
C LYS A 7 -2.26 -10.06 -0.07
N VAL A 8 -1.38 -11.05 0.03
CA VAL A 8 -0.52 -11.50 -1.07
C VAL A 8 -0.98 -12.90 -1.51
N GLU A 9 -1.14 -13.12 -2.80
CA GLU A 9 -1.45 -14.44 -3.36
C GLU A 9 -0.25 -14.87 -4.22
N ILE A 10 0.40 -15.99 -3.86
CA ILE A 10 1.55 -16.53 -4.60
C ILE A 10 1.15 -17.88 -5.19
N PHE A 11 1.13 -17.97 -6.52
CA PHE A 11 0.90 -19.23 -7.21
C PHE A 11 2.25 -19.90 -7.48
N GLU A 12 2.55 -20.99 -6.80
CA GLU A 12 3.72 -21.83 -7.08
C GLU A 12 3.30 -23.17 -7.70
N THR A 13 3.98 -23.56 -8.77
CA THR A 13 3.77 -24.87 -9.39
C THR A 13 4.79 -25.86 -8.82
N ILE A 14 4.35 -26.78 -7.96
CA ILE A 14 5.20 -27.85 -7.40
C ILE A 14 4.82 -29.17 -8.09
N ASN A 15 5.78 -29.79 -8.78
CA ASN A 15 5.62 -31.11 -9.42
C ASN A 15 4.45 -31.24 -10.44
N GLY A 16 4.14 -30.17 -11.19
CA GLY A 16 3.16 -30.23 -12.29
C GLY A 16 1.69 -30.23 -11.86
N ALA A 17 1.41 -30.13 -10.56
CA ALA A 17 0.11 -29.75 -10.03
C ALA A 17 0.13 -28.25 -9.70
N LEU A 18 -0.87 -27.50 -10.17
CA LEU A 18 -1.17 -26.16 -9.66
C LEU A 18 -1.69 -26.36 -8.24
N ASP A 19 -0.85 -26.07 -7.25
CA ASP A 19 -1.22 -26.14 -5.85
C ASP A 19 -1.43 -24.72 -5.35
N ASP A 20 -2.67 -24.39 -4.98
CA ASP A 20 -3.05 -23.05 -4.55
C ASP A 20 -2.50 -22.81 -3.14
N ALA A 21 -1.25 -22.35 -3.05
CA ALA A 21 -0.73 -21.75 -1.83
C ALA A 21 -1.30 -20.32 -1.72
N TYR A 22 -2.01 -20.02 -0.63
CA TYR A 22 -2.49 -18.67 -0.36
C TYR A 22 -1.87 -18.15 0.94
N ILE A 23 -1.40 -16.90 0.91
CA ILE A 23 -0.91 -16.23 2.12
C ILE A 23 -2.11 -15.53 2.76
N ASP A 24 -2.58 -16.06 3.88
CA ASP A 24 -3.60 -15.42 4.72
C ASP A 24 -2.97 -14.62 5.86
N ASP A 25 -1.79 -14.04 5.62
CA ASP A 25 -1.17 -13.14 6.58
C ASP A 25 -1.57 -11.70 6.26
N SER A 26 -2.08 -11.05 7.29
CA SER A 26 -2.73 -9.76 7.22
C SER A 26 -2.04 -8.88 8.27
N GLN A 27 -0.99 -8.18 7.84
CA GLN A 27 -0.20 -7.34 8.73
C GLN A 27 -0.55 -5.87 8.57
N ASN A 28 -0.51 -5.16 9.70
CA ASN A 28 -0.73 -3.73 9.75
C ASN A 28 0.61 -3.03 9.60
N ALA A 29 0.76 -2.24 8.53
CA ALA A 29 1.95 -1.44 8.33
C ALA A 29 1.88 -0.11 9.08
N LEU A 30 2.99 0.26 9.72
CA LEU A 30 3.24 1.63 10.14
C LEU A 30 3.87 2.40 8.98
N GLY A 31 3.14 3.39 8.47
CA GLY A 31 3.58 4.20 7.34
C GLY A 31 4.07 5.61 7.70
N ILE A 32 4.98 6.14 6.89
CA ILE A 32 5.39 7.55 6.88
C ILE A 32 4.63 8.26 5.76
N LYS A 33 4.09 9.45 6.06
CA LYS A 33 3.50 10.37 5.09
C LYS A 33 4.31 11.65 5.03
N ALA A 34 4.74 12.02 3.83
CA ALA A 34 5.22 13.37 3.54
C ALA A 34 4.24 14.07 2.60
N SER A 35 4.04 15.37 2.78
CA SER A 35 3.17 16.15 1.90
C SER A 35 3.77 17.53 1.67
N LEU A 36 3.85 17.92 0.41
CA LEU A 36 4.27 19.25 -0.02
C LEU A 36 3.12 19.88 -0.79
N GLY A 37 2.81 21.15 -0.50
CA GLY A 37 1.70 21.81 -1.18
C GLY A 37 1.94 23.30 -1.38
N PHE A 38 1.36 23.80 -2.47
CA PHE A 38 1.29 25.21 -2.80
C PHE A 38 -0.17 25.63 -2.85
N VAL A 39 -0.47 26.78 -2.24
CA VAL A 39 -1.82 27.36 -2.24
C VAL A 39 -1.72 28.78 -2.74
N TYR A 40 -2.48 29.07 -3.79
CA TYR A 40 -2.59 30.40 -4.35
C TYR A 40 -4.04 30.91 -4.21
N ARG A 41 -4.19 32.16 -3.83
CA ARG A 41 -5.51 32.79 -3.64
C ARG A 41 -5.59 34.03 -4.51
N VAL A 42 -6.67 34.13 -5.29
CA VAL A 42 -7.03 35.32 -6.06
C VAL A 42 -8.50 35.57 -5.81
N ASP A 43 -8.84 36.73 -5.25
CA ASP A 43 -10.21 37.11 -4.93
C ASP A 43 -10.98 36.01 -4.17
N ASN A 44 -12.09 35.56 -4.76
CA ASN A 44 -12.97 34.51 -4.26
C ASN A 44 -12.53 33.09 -4.67
N MET A 45 -11.35 32.96 -5.27
CA MET A 45 -10.80 31.69 -5.76
C MET A 45 -9.57 31.27 -4.96
N LYS A 46 -9.51 29.97 -4.66
CA LYS A 46 -8.35 29.32 -4.04
C LYS A 46 -7.92 28.15 -4.90
N PHE A 47 -6.72 28.22 -5.43
CA PHE A 47 -6.05 27.14 -6.13
C PHE A 47 -5.11 26.41 -5.18
N LYS A 48 -5.09 25.08 -5.25
CA LYS A 48 -4.25 24.22 -4.43
C LYS A 48 -3.59 23.17 -5.31
N ILE A 49 -2.28 23.03 -5.15
CA ILE A 49 -1.50 21.91 -5.67
C ILE A 49 -0.92 21.19 -4.45
N ILE A 50 -1.06 19.88 -4.39
CA ILE A 50 -0.49 19.07 -3.30
C ILE A 50 0.12 17.80 -3.86
N ALA A 51 1.35 17.52 -3.50
CA ALA A 51 2.00 16.23 -3.71
C ALA A 51 2.05 15.50 -2.38
N ASN A 52 1.60 14.24 -2.35
CA ASN A 52 1.74 13.37 -1.20
C ASN A 52 2.58 12.16 -1.58
N TRP A 53 3.46 11.80 -0.66
CA TRP A 53 4.21 10.57 -0.67
C TRP A 53 3.86 9.77 0.58
N TYR A 54 3.58 8.49 0.36
CA TYR A 54 3.30 7.52 1.40
C TYR A 54 4.26 6.36 1.23
N ARG A 55 4.83 5.90 2.33
CA ARG A 55 5.59 4.66 2.39
C ARG A 55 5.08 3.83 3.54
N TYR A 56 4.73 2.59 3.26
CA TYR A 56 4.33 1.58 4.23
C TYR A 56 5.34 0.45 4.22
N ASP A 57 5.75 0.04 5.40
CA ASP A 57 6.56 -1.15 5.59
C ASP A 57 5.72 -2.17 6.34
N PHE A 58 5.41 -3.29 5.68
CA PHE A 58 4.63 -4.38 6.24
C PHE A 58 5.52 -5.43 6.93
N GLY A 59 6.85 -5.25 6.93
CA GLY A 59 7.78 -6.23 7.49
C GLY A 59 7.80 -7.54 6.71
N ASN A 60 8.06 -8.64 7.42
CA ASN A 60 8.03 -10.00 6.88
C ASN A 60 6.63 -10.57 7.03
N LEU A 61 6.03 -10.93 5.90
CA LEU A 61 4.77 -11.67 5.82
C LEU A 61 5.08 -13.17 5.87
N HIS A 62 4.37 -13.89 6.74
CA HIS A 62 4.50 -15.33 6.84
C HIS A 62 3.54 -16.01 5.87
N ALA A 63 4.09 -16.74 4.91
CA ALA A 63 3.33 -17.55 3.98
C ALA A 63 3.07 -18.95 4.56
N GLN A 64 1.83 -19.46 4.47
CA GLN A 64 1.51 -20.85 4.82
C GLN A 64 1.02 -21.59 3.57
N SER A 65 1.61 -22.74 3.27
CA SER A 65 1.10 -23.63 2.23
C SER A 65 0.04 -24.56 2.83
N HIS A 66 -1.17 -24.54 2.29
CA HIS A 66 -2.24 -25.47 2.68
C HIS A 66 -1.92 -26.92 2.32
N ALA A 67 -1.25 -27.15 1.19
CA ALA A 67 -0.97 -28.49 0.70
C ALA A 67 0.21 -29.16 1.39
N LEU A 68 1.23 -28.39 1.74
CA LEU A 68 2.40 -28.90 2.48
C LEU A 68 2.20 -28.85 3.99
N ASN A 69 1.17 -28.12 4.47
CA ASN A 69 0.96 -27.80 5.88
C ASN A 69 2.25 -27.30 6.56
N GLN A 70 3.01 -26.49 5.80
CA GLN A 70 4.32 -25.97 6.18
C GLN A 70 4.35 -24.46 5.97
N ALA A 71 5.09 -23.79 6.84
CA ALA A 71 5.45 -22.39 6.63
C ALA A 71 6.38 -22.30 5.42
N LEU A 72 6.00 -21.48 4.45
CA LEU A 72 6.82 -21.12 3.30
C LEU A 72 7.78 -19.98 3.70
N GLU A 73 8.79 -19.73 2.87
CA GLU A 73 9.78 -18.67 3.12
C GLU A 73 9.10 -17.30 3.36
N GLU A 74 9.66 -16.53 4.29
CA GLU A 74 9.19 -15.19 4.62
C GLU A 74 9.37 -14.25 3.44
N ALA A 75 8.29 -13.55 3.05
CA ALA A 75 8.33 -12.53 2.00
C ALA A 75 8.21 -11.15 2.63
N SER A 76 9.06 -10.20 2.26
CA SER A 76 8.91 -8.81 2.70
C SER A 76 8.07 -7.99 1.73
N LEU A 77 7.17 -7.17 2.27
CA LEU A 77 6.30 -6.30 1.48
C LEU A 77 6.51 -4.82 1.83
N GLN A 78 6.87 -4.02 0.83
CA GLN A 78 6.96 -2.57 0.94
C GLN A 78 6.03 -1.92 -0.08
N GLU A 79 5.20 -0.99 0.38
CA GLU A 79 4.26 -0.26 -0.47
C GLU A 79 4.65 1.22 -0.51
N GLY A 80 4.73 1.79 -1.70
CA GLY A 80 4.97 3.21 -1.93
C GLY A 80 3.85 3.81 -2.77
N ILE A 81 3.17 4.84 -2.25
CA ILE A 81 2.09 5.54 -2.98
C ILE A 81 2.51 6.99 -3.21
N TYR A 82 2.41 7.44 -4.45
CA TYR A 82 2.63 8.82 -4.85
C TYR A 82 1.32 9.39 -5.41
N SER A 83 0.91 10.56 -4.94
CA SER A 83 -0.28 11.23 -5.45
C SER A 83 -0.03 12.71 -5.65
N ILE A 84 -0.56 13.26 -6.74
CA ILE A 84 -0.59 14.69 -7.02
C ILE A 84 -2.06 15.10 -7.11
N GLY A 85 -2.45 16.05 -6.29
CA GLY A 85 -3.80 16.60 -6.24
C GLY A 85 -3.80 18.05 -6.70
N LEU A 86 -4.73 18.37 -7.59
CA LEU A 86 -5.06 19.73 -8.00
C LEU A 86 -6.46 20.04 -7.47
N GLY A 87 -6.65 21.22 -6.89
CA GLY A 87 -7.92 21.64 -6.34
C GLY A 87 -8.20 23.11 -6.61
N PHE A 88 -9.46 23.42 -6.88
CA PHE A 88 -9.97 24.79 -6.92
C PHE A 88 -11.15 24.89 -5.96
N VAL A 89 -11.24 26.00 -5.23
CA VAL A 89 -12.39 26.32 -4.38
C VAL A 89 -12.85 27.72 -4.76
N TYR A 90 -14.14 27.86 -5.08
CA TYR A 90 -14.79 29.14 -5.32
C TYR A 90 -15.73 29.45 -4.16
N LYS A 91 -15.64 30.67 -3.63
CA LYS A 91 -16.57 31.17 -2.61
C LYS A 91 -17.60 32.09 -3.26
N PHE A 92 -18.87 31.68 -3.24
CA PHE A 92 -20.01 32.51 -3.62
C PHE A 92 -20.35 33.52 -2.53
#